data_AF-A0A352XPY8-F1
#
_entry.id   AF-A0A352XPY8-F1
#
_cell.length_a   1.000
_cell.length_b   1.000
_cell.length_c   1.000
_cell.angle_alpha   90.00
_cell.angle_beta   90.00
_cell.angle_gamma   90.00
#
_symmetry.space_group_name_H-M   'P 1'
#
loop_
_entity.id
_entity.type
_entity.pdbx_description
1 polymer ?
#
loop_
_entity_poly.entity_id
_entity_poly.type
_entity_poly.pdbx_seq_one_letter_code
_entity_poly.pdbx_strand_id
1 'polypeptide(L)'
;AEHFIVVGDSTSDILGGRAAGAITVAVLTGARTSEARRLLQESRPDFTIKDITELPDLLVEIDSLVTIQRLQFSDKEKAERLLQRWFARHMKLRLESVTLMPKAVSLNSFNGFYHLNGKEYFFKTHVEEQGTLEEYYHADLLHQAGYNIVRPLQTLHEGGRQMVVYPVVRWPVIFDLVRAVEVSSTEGDTFESVIAAEKQECARLLTIYEQTLVRSSGEENARAPIHQLFWHRLAGERFKNFYQGKVVPLPGQGRNSSTHMIPFEELLHYRWTICTKHGSVVAGEWKRPTLGELIERARVILNPVRETTTVVGHGDAHFGNVFLEDKKDYLYFDPAFAGRHSPLLDIVKPFFHNVFATWMYFPREVAQNLQLSVSMRGSDIIVEHNFELTAIRQAIFETKLYDLYVPLRNILRAQGVLPADWEEMVWLAMMCCPLLTINLLDEKRLPSALCWLGLTQAVEMGNRSMNEG
;
A
#
# COMPACT_ATOMS: atom_id res chain seq x y z
N ALA A 1 19.98 30.28 -4.19
CA ALA A 1 21.37 30.07 -3.76
C ALA A 1 21.91 28.82 -4.43
N GLU A 2 23.19 28.76 -4.79
CA GLU A 2 23.77 27.49 -5.23
C GLU A 2 23.72 26.48 -4.07
N HIS A 3 23.36 25.22 -4.35
CA HIS A 3 23.36 24.18 -3.32
C HIS A 3 24.78 23.65 -3.17
N PHE A 4 25.59 24.29 -2.32
CA PHE A 4 26.96 23.87 -2.03
C PHE A 4 27.10 23.25 -0.63
N ILE A 5 28.22 22.58 -0.42
CA ILE A 5 28.58 21.93 0.84
C ILE A 5 29.76 22.71 1.42
N VAL A 6 29.65 23.12 2.67
CA VAL A 6 30.75 23.73 3.42
C VAL A 6 31.36 22.66 4.32
N VAL A 7 32.63 22.38 4.10
CA VAL A 7 33.42 21.46 4.93
C VAL A 7 34.38 22.31 5.73
N GLY A 8 34.38 22.15 7.06
CA GLY A 8 35.21 22.97 7.94
C GLY A 8 35.52 22.29 9.26
N ASP A 9 36.49 22.83 9.97
CA ASP A 9 36.96 22.35 11.26
C ASP A 9 36.80 23.40 12.38
N SER A 10 36.21 24.55 12.06
CA SER A 10 35.90 25.61 13.02
C SER A 10 34.41 25.89 13.13
N THR A 11 33.99 26.39 14.30
CA THR A 11 32.61 26.86 14.52
C THR A 11 32.21 27.96 13.53
N SER A 12 33.16 28.80 13.10
CA SER A 12 32.90 29.87 12.13
C SER A 12 32.50 29.30 10.77
N ASP A 13 33.14 28.22 10.32
CA ASP A 13 32.79 27.57 9.04
C ASP A 13 31.37 27.02 9.06
N ILE A 14 30.98 26.37 10.17
CA ILE A 14 29.66 25.78 10.31
C ILE A 14 28.58 26.86 10.39
N LEU A 15 28.79 27.89 11.22
CA LEU A 15 27.82 28.98 11.35
C LEU A 15 27.72 29.80 10.06
N GLY A 16 28.84 30.11 9.41
CA GLY A 16 28.88 30.82 8.14
C GLY A 16 28.23 30.02 7.01
N GLY A 17 28.53 28.73 6.90
CA GLY A 17 27.91 27.83 5.93
C GLY A 17 26.40 27.73 6.11
N ARG A 18 25.94 27.55 7.35
CA ARG A 18 24.50 27.54 7.67
C ARG A 18 23.83 28.87 7.33
N ALA A 19 24.43 30.00 7.68
CA ALA A 19 23.90 31.32 7.34
C ALA A 19 23.79 31.54 5.82
N ALA A 20 24.68 30.92 5.05
CA ALA A 20 24.63 30.91 3.58
C ALA A 20 23.68 29.84 2.98
N GLY A 21 23.01 29.04 3.82
CA GLY A 21 22.10 27.96 3.41
C GLY A 21 22.79 26.65 2.99
N ALA A 22 24.11 26.53 3.15
CA ALA A 22 24.89 25.38 2.71
C ALA A 22 24.74 24.17 3.64
N ILE A 23 24.84 22.95 3.10
CA ILE A 23 24.97 21.74 3.92
C ILE A 23 26.34 21.77 4.56
N THR A 24 26.41 21.63 5.89
CA THR A 24 27.63 21.81 6.68
C THR A 24 28.19 20.47 7.14
N VAL A 25 29.50 20.27 6.96
CA VAL A 25 30.23 19.07 7.37
C VAL A 25 31.37 19.49 8.30
N ALA A 26 31.34 19.04 9.54
CA ALA A 26 32.42 19.23 10.49
C ALA A 26 33.47 18.12 10.39
N VAL A 27 34.75 18.49 10.35
CA VAL A 27 35.89 17.56 10.34
C VAL A 27 36.64 17.61 11.67
N LEU A 28 36.54 16.53 12.46
CA LEU A 28 37.03 16.55 13.85
C LEU A 28 38.56 16.53 13.97
N THR A 29 39.30 15.97 13.01
CA THR A 29 40.77 15.97 13.03
C THR A 29 41.38 17.36 12.85
N GLY A 30 40.67 18.29 12.20
CA GLY A 30 41.09 19.69 12.07
C GLY A 30 40.96 20.48 13.38
N ALA A 31 39.96 20.17 14.20
CA ALA A 31 39.80 20.73 15.54
C ALA A 31 40.82 20.09 16.52
N ARG A 32 41.98 20.74 16.69
CA ARG A 32 43.16 20.16 17.37
C ARG A 32 43.02 19.99 18.89
N THR A 33 42.10 20.69 19.54
CA THR A 33 41.87 20.61 20.99
C THR A 33 40.52 19.97 21.32
N SER A 34 40.41 19.37 22.50
CA SER A 34 39.14 18.83 23.00
C SER A 34 38.05 19.91 23.11
N GLU A 35 38.44 21.10 23.53
CA GLU A 35 37.55 22.26 23.62
C GLU A 35 37.05 22.70 22.23
N ALA A 36 37.94 22.80 21.23
CA ALA A 36 37.55 23.14 19.86
C ALA A 36 36.59 22.10 19.26
N ARG A 37 36.83 20.79 19.50
CA ARG A 37 35.93 19.73 19.05
C ARG A 37 34.54 19.84 19.69
N ARG A 38 34.48 20.15 20.99
CA ARG A 38 33.21 20.35 21.69
C ARG A 38 32.44 21.52 21.10
N LEU A 39 33.09 22.68 20.94
CA LEU A 39 32.48 23.88 20.35
C LEU A 39 32.02 23.64 18.90
N LEU A 40 32.78 22.86 18.12
CA LEU A 40 32.41 22.48 16.76
C LEU A 40 31.15 21.61 16.76
N GLN A 41 31.03 20.63 17.65
CA GLN A 41 29.81 19.82 17.78
C GLN A 41 28.61 20.63 18.28
N GLU A 42 28.82 21.53 19.25
CA GLU A 42 27.79 22.43 19.77
C GLU A 42 27.25 23.41 18.72
N SER A 43 28.03 23.69 17.67
CA SER A 43 27.57 24.47 16.51
C SER A 43 26.52 23.75 15.63
N ARG A 44 26.25 22.48 15.94
CA ARG A 44 25.28 21.61 15.27
C ARG A 44 25.52 21.51 13.77
N PRO A 45 26.67 21.03 13.28
CA PRO A 45 26.85 20.80 11.84
C PRO A 45 25.80 19.80 11.31
N ASP A 46 25.46 19.88 10.03
CA ASP A 46 24.54 18.90 9.43
C ASP A 46 25.15 17.50 9.49
N PHE A 47 26.43 17.35 9.18
CA PHE A 47 27.16 16.08 9.29
C PHE A 47 28.48 16.26 10.03
N THR A 48 28.99 15.18 10.63
CA THR A 48 30.29 15.17 11.30
C THR A 48 31.07 13.95 10.83
N ILE A 49 32.29 14.18 10.36
CA ILE A 49 33.24 13.13 10.00
C ILE A 49 34.45 13.21 10.91
N LYS A 50 35.08 12.07 11.18
CA LYS A 50 36.29 12.06 12.01
C LYS A 50 37.44 12.70 11.27
N ASP A 51 37.62 12.31 10.01
CA ASP A 51 38.73 12.73 9.17
C ASP A 51 38.26 13.09 7.76
N ILE A 52 39.00 13.97 7.08
CA ILE A 52 38.67 14.44 5.72
C ILE A 52 38.64 13.28 4.71
N THR A 53 39.33 12.17 4.96
CA THR A 53 39.30 10.97 4.13
C THR A 53 37.93 10.29 4.07
N GLU A 54 37.03 10.55 5.04
CA GLU A 54 35.64 10.05 5.04
C GLU A 54 34.70 10.91 4.16
N LEU A 55 35.17 12.08 3.69
CA LEU A 55 34.34 13.01 2.92
C LEU A 55 33.78 12.40 1.63
N PRO A 56 34.54 11.64 0.80
CA PRO A 56 34.01 11.06 -0.43
C PRO A 56 32.79 10.15 -0.18
N ASP A 57 32.85 9.28 0.82
CA ASP A 57 31.74 8.38 1.18
C ASP A 57 30.53 9.16 1.70
N LEU A 58 30.78 10.18 2.54
CA LEU A 58 29.71 11.05 3.01
C LEU A 58 29.05 11.82 1.84
N LEU A 59 29.81 12.25 0.83
CA LEU A 59 29.23 12.94 -0.33
C LEU A 59 28.30 12.02 -1.13
N VAL A 60 28.59 10.72 -1.20
CA VAL A 60 27.68 9.71 -1.76
C VAL A 60 26.42 9.56 -0.89
N GLU A 61 26.58 9.52 0.44
CA GLU A 61 25.46 9.44 1.37
C GLU A 61 24.53 10.66 1.31
N ILE A 62 25.10 11.88 1.25
CA ILE A 62 24.37 13.16 1.13
C ILE A 62 23.52 13.20 -0.15
N ASP A 63 24.00 12.56 -1.22
CA ASP A 63 23.34 12.52 -2.53
C ASP A 63 22.37 11.33 -2.69
N SER A 64 22.15 10.55 -1.63
CA SER A 64 21.32 9.34 -1.64
C SER A 64 19.86 9.60 -1.23
N LEU A 65 18.92 9.09 -2.04
CA LEU A 65 17.50 9.08 -1.68
C LEU A 65 17.22 8.24 -0.42
N VAL A 66 18.03 7.22 -0.12
CA VAL A 66 17.94 6.43 1.13
C VAL A 66 18.18 7.32 2.34
N THR A 67 19.19 8.18 2.28
CA THR A 67 19.53 9.10 3.37
C THR A 67 18.41 10.10 3.61
N ILE A 68 17.85 10.67 2.53
CA ILE A 68 16.70 11.58 2.60
C ILE A 68 15.49 10.87 3.21
N GLN A 69 15.21 9.64 2.76
CA GLN A 69 14.12 8.81 3.26
C GLN A 69 14.26 8.53 4.76
N ARG A 70 15.47 8.23 5.25
CA ARG A 70 15.71 8.01 6.68
C ARG A 70 15.54 9.30 7.47
N LEU A 71 16.11 10.40 6.98
CA LEU A 71 16.12 11.68 7.65
C LEU A 71 14.74 12.32 7.73
N GLN A 72 13.81 12.05 6.81
CA GLN A 72 12.46 12.64 6.86
C GLN A 72 11.73 12.39 8.20
N PHE A 73 12.08 11.30 8.90
CA PHE A 73 11.48 10.91 10.17
C PHE A 73 12.18 11.50 11.39
N SER A 74 13.48 11.79 11.31
CA SER A 74 14.30 12.27 12.43
C SER A 74 14.64 13.75 12.35
N ASP A 75 14.81 14.27 11.14
CA ASP A 75 15.27 15.62 10.82
C ASP A 75 14.73 16.03 9.44
N LYS A 76 13.44 16.38 9.41
CA LYS A 76 12.70 16.71 8.18
C LYS A 76 13.29 17.91 7.44
N GLU A 77 13.70 18.94 8.15
CA GLU A 77 14.27 20.16 7.55
C GLU A 77 15.57 19.84 6.81
N LYS A 78 16.46 19.05 7.43
CA LYS A 78 17.67 18.57 6.77
C LYS A 78 17.36 17.69 5.57
N ALA A 79 16.37 16.79 5.67
CA ALA A 79 15.94 15.96 4.55
C ALA A 79 15.44 16.80 3.36
N GLU A 80 14.65 17.84 3.60
CA GLU A 80 14.15 18.75 2.57
C GLU A 80 15.29 19.54 1.90
N ARG A 81 16.28 20.02 2.67
CA ARG A 81 17.47 20.70 2.11
C ARG A 81 18.31 19.78 1.23
N LEU A 82 18.52 18.52 1.66
CA LEU A 82 19.20 17.51 0.85
C LEU A 82 18.40 17.20 -0.42
N LEU A 83 17.07 17.15 -0.32
CA LEU A 83 16.20 16.92 -1.46
C LEU A 83 16.23 18.09 -2.46
N GLN A 84 16.19 19.35 -2.01
CA GLN A 84 16.36 20.50 -2.92
C GLN A 84 17.68 20.42 -3.70
N ARG A 85 18.77 20.06 -3.00
CA ARG A 85 20.07 19.83 -3.65
C ARG A 85 20.00 18.69 -4.66
N TRP A 86 19.33 17.60 -4.31
CA TRP A 86 19.15 16.45 -5.20
C TRP A 86 18.40 16.85 -6.48
N PHE A 87 17.29 17.57 -6.38
CA PHE A 87 16.54 18.10 -7.53
C PHE A 87 17.40 18.99 -8.43
N ALA A 88 18.22 19.87 -7.84
CA ALA A 88 19.11 20.74 -8.60
C ALA A 88 20.20 19.96 -9.35
N ARG A 89 20.72 18.87 -8.77
CA ARG A 89 21.80 18.07 -9.38
C ARG A 89 21.30 17.12 -10.45
N HIS A 90 20.25 16.36 -10.13
CA HIS A 90 19.80 15.22 -10.93
C HIS A 90 18.70 15.58 -11.90
N MET A 91 17.76 16.43 -11.49
CA MET A 91 16.67 16.88 -12.36
C MET A 91 16.94 18.23 -13.03
N LYS A 92 18.04 18.91 -12.67
CA LYS A 92 18.37 20.27 -13.11
C LYS A 92 17.27 21.30 -12.76
N LEU A 93 16.54 21.06 -11.67
CA LEU A 93 15.45 21.92 -11.21
C LEU A 93 15.88 22.76 -10.00
N ARG A 94 15.74 24.08 -10.10
CA ARG A 94 15.95 25.01 -8.98
C ARG A 94 14.60 25.29 -8.33
N LEU A 95 14.30 24.56 -7.26
CA LEU A 95 13.02 24.64 -6.58
C LEU A 95 12.92 25.94 -5.76
N GLU A 96 11.70 26.50 -5.69
CA GLU A 96 11.38 27.58 -4.74
C GLU A 96 11.23 27.01 -3.33
N SER A 97 10.59 25.86 -3.22
CA SER A 97 10.42 25.11 -1.98
C SER A 97 10.19 23.62 -2.27
N VAL A 98 10.42 22.78 -1.26
CA VAL A 98 10.04 21.36 -1.25
C VAL A 98 9.53 21.03 0.14
N THR A 99 8.50 20.20 0.22
CA THR A 99 7.92 19.77 1.49
C THR A 99 7.69 18.26 1.46
N LEU A 100 8.29 17.56 2.41
CA LEU A 100 8.12 16.12 2.59
C LEU A 100 6.85 15.81 3.38
N MET A 101 6.16 14.73 2.99
CA MET A 101 4.99 14.20 3.69
C MET A 101 5.29 12.82 4.28
N PRO A 102 6.07 12.75 5.39
CA PRO A 102 6.39 11.48 6.00
C PRO A 102 5.11 10.79 6.50
N LYS A 103 4.84 9.60 5.97
CA LYS A 103 3.79 8.71 6.47
C LYS A 103 4.46 7.54 7.17
N ALA A 104 3.91 7.10 8.31
CA ALA A 104 4.46 6.00 9.11
C ALA A 104 4.60 4.66 8.35
N VAL A 105 3.98 4.55 7.18
CA VAL A 105 3.99 3.36 6.32
C VAL A 105 4.98 3.45 5.14
N SER A 106 5.66 4.58 4.96
CA SER A 106 6.59 4.83 3.84
C SER A 106 8.01 4.35 4.18
N LEU A 107 8.15 3.04 4.45
CA LEU A 107 9.42 2.44 4.88
C LEU A 107 10.48 2.40 3.76
N ASN A 108 10.04 2.30 2.49
CA ASN A 108 10.91 2.18 1.31
C ASN A 108 10.64 3.26 0.25
N SER A 109 9.93 4.32 0.63
CA SER A 109 9.48 5.39 -0.27
C SER A 109 9.34 6.69 0.48
N PHE A 110 9.26 7.80 -0.25
CA PHE A 110 8.77 9.05 0.28
C PHE A 110 8.11 9.87 -0.83
N ASN A 111 7.30 10.84 -0.43
CA ASN A 111 6.61 11.74 -1.35
C ASN A 111 6.49 13.13 -0.74
N GLY A 112 6.07 14.07 -1.56
CA GLY A 112 5.89 15.44 -1.14
C GLY A 112 5.46 16.35 -2.27
N PHE A 113 5.51 17.64 -1.97
CA PHE A 113 5.22 18.70 -2.93
C PHE A 113 6.46 19.55 -3.15
N TYR A 114 6.62 20.10 -4.35
CA TYR A 114 7.58 21.16 -4.61
C TYR A 114 6.95 22.29 -5.41
N HIS A 115 7.50 23.49 -5.25
CA HIS A 115 7.11 24.66 -6.01
C HIS A 115 8.20 25.03 -7.02
N LEU A 116 7.80 25.28 -8.26
CA LEU A 116 8.66 25.71 -9.35
C LEU A 116 7.90 26.63 -10.30
N ASN A 117 8.42 27.84 -10.51
CA ASN A 117 7.84 28.86 -11.37
C ASN A 117 6.38 29.20 -10.99
N GLY A 118 6.11 29.36 -9.69
CA GLY A 118 4.78 29.64 -9.16
C GLY A 118 3.75 28.51 -9.33
N LYS A 119 4.18 27.30 -9.73
CA LYS A 119 3.35 26.10 -9.82
C LYS A 119 3.78 25.06 -8.80
N GLU A 120 2.80 24.33 -8.28
CA GLU A 120 3.00 23.23 -7.34
C GLU A 120 2.98 21.90 -8.10
N TYR A 121 3.82 20.97 -7.67
CA TYR A 121 3.95 19.62 -8.24
C TYR A 121 4.00 18.60 -7.12
N PHE A 122 3.42 17.43 -7.37
CA PHE A 122 3.55 16.27 -6.48
C PHE A 122 4.67 15.37 -6.98
N PHE A 123 5.47 14.80 -6.08
CA PHE A 123 6.47 13.80 -6.44
C PHE A 123 6.41 12.58 -5.54
N LYS A 124 6.83 11.44 -6.07
CA LYS A 124 6.95 10.16 -5.35
C LYS A 124 8.28 9.50 -5.71
N THR A 125 8.89 8.85 -4.73
CA THR A 125 10.13 8.08 -4.88
C THR A 125 9.92 6.66 -4.37
N HIS A 126 10.61 5.71 -4.99
CA HIS A 126 10.86 4.38 -4.44
C HIS A 126 12.36 4.22 -4.29
N VAL A 127 12.79 3.67 -3.15
CA VAL A 127 14.21 3.64 -2.76
C VAL A 127 14.83 2.25 -2.97
N GLU A 128 14.05 1.24 -3.36
CA GLU A 128 14.53 -0.12 -3.64
C GLU A 128 14.90 -0.33 -5.12
N GLU A 129 16.02 -1.03 -5.37
CA GLU A 129 16.55 -1.31 -6.71
C GLU A 129 15.66 -2.22 -7.57
N GLN A 130 14.71 -2.95 -6.97
CA GLN A 130 13.90 -3.97 -7.66
C GLN A 130 12.58 -3.47 -8.23
N GLY A 131 12.14 -2.26 -7.88
CA GLY A 131 10.92 -1.67 -8.41
C GLY A 131 11.22 -0.89 -9.67
N THR A 132 11.45 -1.51 -10.82
CA THR A 132 11.62 -0.77 -12.08
C THR A 132 10.34 0.00 -12.37
N LEU A 133 10.48 1.28 -12.73
CA LEU A 133 9.37 2.20 -12.94
C LEU A 133 8.62 1.88 -14.25
N GLU A 134 7.81 0.83 -14.20
CA GLU A 134 6.76 0.60 -15.17
C GLU A 134 5.58 1.57 -14.94
N GLU A 135 5.53 2.33 -13.83
CA GLU A 135 4.44 3.28 -13.51
C GLU A 135 4.14 4.29 -14.65
N TYR A 136 5.17 4.84 -15.32
CA TYR A 136 4.95 5.72 -16.49
C TYR A 136 4.30 4.97 -17.65
N TYR A 137 4.84 3.80 -17.97
CA TYR A 137 4.33 2.93 -19.03
C TYR A 137 2.91 2.46 -18.72
N HIS A 138 2.63 2.16 -17.46
CA HIS A 138 1.33 1.77 -16.93
C HIS A 138 0.30 2.90 -17.04
N ALA A 139 0.67 4.13 -16.67
CA ALA A 139 -0.21 5.28 -16.81
C ALA A 139 -0.59 5.51 -18.29
N ASP A 140 0.38 5.37 -19.21
CA ASP A 140 0.13 5.50 -20.64
C ASP A 140 -0.73 4.36 -21.18
N LEU A 141 -0.43 3.11 -20.80
CA LEU A 141 -1.22 1.92 -21.16
C LEU A 141 -2.68 2.06 -20.71
N LEU A 142 -2.92 2.48 -19.48
CA LEU A 142 -4.26 2.73 -18.96
C LEU A 142 -4.95 3.86 -19.71
N HIS A 143 -4.24 4.97 -19.98
CA HIS A 143 -4.80 6.08 -20.74
C HIS A 143 -5.24 5.64 -22.15
N GLN A 144 -4.39 4.88 -22.86
CA GLN A 144 -4.70 4.33 -24.19
C GLN A 144 -5.89 3.35 -24.16
N ALA A 145 -6.04 2.59 -23.08
CA ALA A 145 -7.18 1.71 -22.86
C ALA A 145 -8.48 2.45 -22.50
N GLY A 146 -8.42 3.76 -22.27
CA GLY A 146 -9.59 4.61 -22.00
C GLY A 146 -9.79 4.97 -20.53
N TYR A 147 -8.84 4.69 -19.63
CA TYR A 147 -8.90 5.17 -18.24
C TYR A 147 -8.71 6.69 -18.15
N ASN A 148 -9.49 7.35 -17.29
CA ASN A 148 -9.22 8.72 -16.87
C ASN A 148 -8.15 8.69 -15.76
N ILE A 149 -6.88 8.79 -16.12
CA ILE A 149 -5.75 8.61 -15.20
C ILE A 149 -4.84 9.82 -15.18
N VAL A 150 -4.34 10.18 -13.99
CA VAL A 150 -3.31 11.20 -13.82
C VAL A 150 -2.03 10.70 -14.46
N ARG A 151 -1.58 11.39 -15.51
CA ARG A 151 -0.32 11.07 -16.18
C ARG A 151 0.85 11.76 -15.49
N PRO A 152 1.97 11.05 -15.25
CA PRO A 152 3.18 11.69 -14.77
C PRO A 152 3.70 12.70 -15.80
N LEU A 153 4.19 13.84 -15.32
CA LEU A 153 4.80 14.89 -16.13
C LEU A 153 6.26 14.57 -16.48
N GLN A 154 6.96 13.92 -15.55
CA GLN A 154 8.38 13.60 -15.69
C GLN A 154 8.74 12.38 -14.84
N THR A 155 9.67 11.58 -15.33
CA THR A 155 10.32 10.50 -14.59
C THR A 155 11.84 10.64 -14.68
N LEU A 156 12.54 10.24 -13.61
CA LEU A 156 14.00 10.13 -13.60
C LEU A 156 14.40 8.74 -13.12
N HIS A 157 15.24 8.05 -13.90
CA HIS A 157 15.86 6.77 -13.55
C HIS A 157 17.38 6.87 -13.68
N GLU A 158 18.09 6.88 -12.56
CA GLU A 158 19.56 6.91 -12.57
C GLU A 158 20.11 6.03 -11.44
N GLY A 159 20.82 4.94 -11.78
CA GLY A 159 21.57 4.12 -10.83
C GLY A 159 20.75 3.63 -9.62
N GLY A 160 19.54 3.08 -9.85
CA GLY A 160 18.63 2.62 -8.79
C GLY A 160 17.83 3.72 -8.10
N ARG A 161 18.02 4.99 -8.48
CA ARG A 161 17.25 6.15 -7.98
C ARG A 161 16.05 6.40 -8.88
N GLN A 162 14.89 6.58 -8.27
CA GLN A 162 13.64 6.74 -8.99
C GLN A 162 12.81 7.89 -8.44
N MET A 163 12.36 8.77 -9.35
CA MET A 163 11.51 9.91 -9.04
C MET A 163 10.43 10.03 -10.11
N VAL A 164 9.17 10.12 -9.70
CA VAL A 164 8.03 10.40 -10.56
C VAL A 164 7.40 11.71 -10.13
N VAL A 165 7.13 12.59 -11.09
CA VAL A 165 6.47 13.88 -10.89
C VAL A 165 5.10 13.86 -11.52
N TYR A 166 4.10 14.33 -10.79
CA TYR A 166 2.71 14.42 -11.20
C TYR A 166 2.22 15.88 -11.09
N PRO A 167 1.17 16.25 -11.86
CA PRO A 167 0.43 17.47 -11.53
C PRO A 167 -0.23 17.31 -10.16
N VAL A 168 -0.43 18.42 -9.45
CA VAL A 168 -1.22 18.40 -8.21
C VAL A 168 -2.69 18.24 -8.56
N VAL A 169 -3.28 17.13 -8.12
CA VAL A 169 -4.72 16.91 -8.18
C VAL A 169 -5.34 17.48 -6.91
N ARG A 170 -6.32 18.37 -7.06
CA ARG A 170 -7.03 19.01 -5.94
C ARG A 170 -8.41 18.42 -5.67
N TRP A 171 -8.83 17.46 -6.49
CA TRP A 171 -10.05 16.70 -6.27
C TRP A 171 -9.93 15.86 -5.00
N PRO A 172 -11.04 15.60 -4.30
CA PRO A 172 -11.03 14.74 -3.11
C PRO A 172 -10.73 13.29 -3.51
N VAL A 173 -9.95 12.60 -2.68
CA VAL A 173 -9.76 11.15 -2.78
C VAL A 173 -11.06 10.48 -2.30
N ILE A 174 -11.57 9.49 -3.04
CA ILE A 174 -12.84 8.83 -2.69
C ILE A 174 -12.78 8.20 -1.29
N PHE A 175 -11.60 7.72 -0.88
CA PHE A 175 -11.40 7.18 0.46
C PHE A 175 -11.78 8.16 1.56
N ASP A 176 -11.42 9.44 1.41
CA ASP A 176 -11.72 10.49 2.39
C ASP A 176 -13.21 10.87 2.35
N LEU A 177 -13.85 10.84 1.17
CA LEU A 177 -15.30 11.06 1.03
C LEU A 177 -16.11 9.96 1.71
N VAL A 178 -15.75 8.70 1.47
CA VAL A 178 -16.40 7.56 2.14
C VAL A 178 -16.19 7.66 3.64
N ARG A 179 -14.97 8.02 4.06
CA ARG A 179 -14.66 8.19 5.48
C ARG A 179 -15.47 9.31 6.12
N ALA A 180 -15.67 10.43 5.43
CA ALA A 180 -16.53 11.51 5.93
C ALA A 180 -17.94 10.99 6.20
N VAL A 181 -18.54 10.27 5.24
CA VAL A 181 -19.88 9.66 5.39
C VAL A 181 -19.94 8.64 6.54
N GLU A 182 -18.86 7.90 6.80
CA GLU A 182 -18.79 6.95 7.93
C GLU A 182 -18.76 7.63 9.31
N VAL A 183 -18.24 8.86 9.41
CA VAL A 183 -18.02 9.56 10.69
C VAL A 183 -19.10 10.60 10.98
N SER A 184 -19.66 11.24 9.95
CA SER A 184 -20.69 12.27 10.12
C SER A 184 -22.07 11.81 9.68
N SER A 185 -23.09 12.17 10.46
CA SER A 185 -24.51 11.95 10.14
C SER A 185 -25.09 12.88 9.05
N THR A 186 -24.22 13.51 8.25
CA THR A 186 -24.48 14.50 7.19
C THR A 186 -23.47 14.25 6.08
N GLU A 187 -23.75 14.15 4.78
CA GLU A 187 -24.83 14.66 3.94
C GLU A 187 -25.26 13.58 2.94
N GLY A 188 -26.57 13.40 2.70
CA GLY A 188 -27.07 12.48 1.67
C GLY A 188 -26.45 12.71 0.29
N ASP A 189 -26.08 13.95 -0.04
CA ASP A 189 -25.43 14.30 -1.31
C ASP A 189 -24.10 13.56 -1.55
N THR A 190 -23.25 13.42 -0.52
CA THR A 190 -21.96 12.73 -0.68
C THR A 190 -22.14 11.22 -0.81
N PHE A 191 -23.06 10.64 -0.02
CA PHE A 191 -23.41 9.22 -0.14
C PHE A 191 -23.90 8.91 -1.56
N GLU A 192 -24.90 9.65 -2.05
CA GLU A 192 -25.46 9.44 -3.38
C GLU A 192 -24.43 9.69 -4.49
N SER A 193 -23.62 10.74 -4.36
CA SER A 193 -22.56 11.06 -5.34
C SER A 193 -21.54 9.93 -5.46
N VAL A 194 -21.06 9.38 -4.34
CA VAL A 194 -20.08 8.27 -4.36
C VAL A 194 -20.67 7.02 -4.99
N ILE A 195 -21.91 6.66 -4.64
CA ILE A 195 -22.56 5.47 -5.18
C ILE A 195 -22.89 5.64 -6.67
N ALA A 196 -23.36 6.82 -7.08
CA ALA A 196 -23.60 7.13 -8.49
C ALA A 196 -22.31 7.06 -9.32
N ALA A 197 -21.22 7.62 -8.81
CA ALA A 197 -19.92 7.59 -9.46
C ALA A 197 -19.37 6.15 -9.56
N GLU A 198 -19.48 5.34 -8.49
CA GLU A 198 -19.09 3.92 -8.53
C GLU A 198 -19.91 3.12 -9.55
N LYS A 199 -21.22 3.35 -9.67
CA LYS A 199 -22.06 2.70 -10.70
C LYS A 199 -21.65 3.08 -12.12
N GLN A 200 -21.45 4.38 -12.37
CA GLN A 200 -20.98 4.87 -13.65
C GLN A 200 -19.62 4.27 -14.00
N GLU A 201 -18.72 4.19 -13.02
CA GLU A 201 -17.40 3.62 -13.22
C GLU A 201 -17.45 2.11 -13.47
N CYS A 202 -18.30 1.35 -12.77
CA CYS A 202 -18.49 -0.08 -13.03
C CYS A 202 -18.82 -0.33 -14.52
N ALA A 203 -19.76 0.44 -15.08
CA ALA A 203 -20.12 0.35 -16.50
C ALA A 203 -18.96 0.72 -17.45
N ARG A 204 -18.19 1.77 -17.10
CA ARG A 204 -17.03 2.21 -17.88
C ARG A 204 -15.91 1.16 -17.87
N LEU A 205 -15.63 0.59 -16.70
CA LEU A 205 -14.62 -0.46 -16.51
C LEU A 205 -14.97 -1.73 -17.30
N LEU A 206 -16.24 -2.15 -17.28
CA LEU A 206 -16.70 -3.28 -18.10
C LEU A 206 -16.49 -3.01 -19.60
N THR A 207 -16.77 -1.79 -20.06
CA THR A 207 -16.52 -1.38 -21.46
C THR A 207 -15.04 -1.49 -21.81
N ILE A 208 -14.14 -1.03 -20.93
CA ILE A 208 -12.69 -1.14 -21.14
C ILE A 208 -12.27 -2.62 -21.17
N TYR A 209 -12.80 -3.44 -20.28
CA TYR A 209 -12.50 -4.86 -20.23
C TYR A 209 -12.92 -5.55 -21.53
N GLU A 210 -14.12 -5.33 -22.01
CA GLU A 210 -14.59 -5.88 -23.29
C GLU A 210 -13.71 -5.45 -24.46
N GLN A 211 -13.31 -4.17 -24.52
CA GLN A 211 -12.50 -3.63 -25.61
C GLN A 211 -11.04 -4.13 -25.60
N THR A 212 -10.51 -4.47 -24.43
CA THR A 212 -9.09 -4.83 -24.27
C THR A 212 -8.85 -6.31 -24.00
N LEU A 213 -9.92 -7.11 -24.03
CA LEU A 213 -9.91 -8.55 -23.75
C LEU A 213 -9.14 -9.33 -24.82
N VAL A 214 -8.03 -9.96 -24.43
CA VAL A 214 -7.20 -10.79 -25.33
C VAL A 214 -6.65 -11.99 -24.59
N ARG A 215 -6.51 -13.13 -25.28
CA ARG A 215 -5.80 -14.29 -24.74
C ARG A 215 -4.31 -13.99 -24.56
N SER A 216 -3.75 -14.51 -23.47
CA SER A 216 -2.34 -14.35 -23.12
C SER A 216 -1.74 -15.72 -22.81
N SER A 217 -0.51 -15.95 -23.24
CA SER A 217 0.24 -17.15 -22.88
C SER A 217 0.54 -17.19 -21.38
N GLY A 218 0.89 -18.37 -20.86
CA GLY A 218 1.29 -18.50 -19.46
C GLY A 218 2.53 -17.68 -19.10
N GLU A 219 3.48 -17.54 -20.03
CA GLU A 219 4.69 -16.74 -19.83
C GLU A 219 4.39 -15.24 -19.81
N GLU A 220 3.51 -14.76 -20.69
CA GLU A 220 3.09 -13.36 -20.72
C GLU A 220 2.27 -13.01 -19.48
N ASN A 221 1.31 -13.85 -19.11
CA ASN A 221 0.51 -13.65 -17.90
C ASN A 221 1.41 -13.65 -16.65
N ALA A 222 2.43 -14.50 -16.58
CA ALA A 222 3.36 -14.57 -15.45
C ALA A 222 4.18 -13.30 -15.22
N ARG A 223 4.33 -12.44 -16.25
CA ARG A 223 5.03 -11.15 -16.13
C ARG A 223 4.14 -10.02 -15.61
N ALA A 224 2.81 -10.24 -15.50
CA ALA A 224 1.90 -9.17 -15.13
C ALA A 224 2.14 -8.69 -13.69
N PRO A 225 2.28 -7.36 -13.45
CA PRO A 225 2.56 -6.81 -12.12
C PRO A 225 1.54 -7.19 -11.04
N ILE A 226 0.28 -7.43 -11.41
CA ILE A 226 -0.79 -7.77 -10.45
C ILE A 226 -0.46 -8.99 -9.60
N HIS A 227 0.31 -9.96 -10.11
CA HIS A 227 0.67 -11.17 -9.37
C HIS A 227 1.53 -10.86 -8.14
N GLN A 228 2.14 -9.67 -8.12
CA GLN A 228 2.85 -9.16 -6.95
C GLN A 228 1.92 -8.90 -5.77
N LEU A 229 0.63 -8.59 -5.99
CA LEU A 229 -0.34 -8.38 -4.92
C LEU A 229 -0.74 -9.70 -4.23
N PHE A 230 -0.70 -10.80 -4.99
CA PHE A 230 -1.22 -12.09 -4.57
C PHE A 230 -0.09 -13.13 -4.51
N TRP A 231 0.12 -13.89 -5.60
CA TRP A 231 0.98 -15.06 -5.61
C TRP A 231 2.43 -14.79 -5.19
N HIS A 232 3.09 -13.75 -5.71
CA HIS A 232 4.50 -13.50 -5.35
C HIS A 232 4.67 -13.11 -3.88
N ARG A 233 3.69 -12.43 -3.27
CA ARG A 233 3.73 -12.13 -1.82
C ARG A 233 3.49 -13.38 -0.99
N LEU A 234 2.61 -14.26 -1.45
CA LEU A 234 2.26 -15.51 -0.77
C LEU A 234 3.38 -16.56 -0.84
N ALA A 235 4.01 -16.70 -2.00
CA ALA A 235 5.09 -17.65 -2.25
C ALA A 235 6.48 -17.10 -1.90
N GLY A 236 6.62 -15.77 -1.85
CA GLY A 236 7.89 -15.08 -1.62
C GLY A 236 8.13 -14.64 -0.17
N GLU A 237 9.02 -13.66 -0.01
CA GLU A 237 9.52 -13.21 1.29
C GLU A 237 8.48 -12.47 2.13
N ARG A 238 7.45 -11.86 1.53
CA ARG A 238 6.47 -11.08 2.32
C ARG A 238 5.73 -11.96 3.33
N PHE A 239 5.15 -13.07 2.88
CA PHE A 239 4.45 -13.99 3.78
C PHE A 239 5.38 -14.53 4.88
N LYS A 240 6.61 -14.91 4.51
CA LYS A 240 7.62 -15.37 5.48
C LYS A 240 7.93 -14.30 6.53
N ASN A 241 8.21 -13.08 6.09
CA ASN A 241 8.54 -11.95 6.97
C ASN A 241 7.40 -11.59 7.93
N PHE A 242 6.15 -11.72 7.48
CA PHE A 242 4.98 -11.43 8.31
C PHE A 242 4.72 -12.52 9.35
N TYR A 243 4.89 -13.80 9.00
CA TYR A 243 4.32 -14.89 9.80
C TYR A 243 5.28 -16.00 10.22
N GLN A 244 6.31 -16.30 9.45
CA GLN A 244 7.16 -17.46 9.72
C GLN A 244 7.98 -17.25 11.01
N GLY A 245 7.92 -18.23 11.90
CA GLY A 245 8.55 -18.20 13.23
C GLY A 245 7.98 -17.13 14.15
N LYS A 246 6.78 -16.59 13.84
CA LYS A 246 6.10 -15.60 14.65
C LYS A 246 5.01 -16.25 15.50
N VAL A 247 4.56 -15.50 16.49
CA VAL A 247 3.52 -15.94 17.43
C VAL A 247 2.34 -15.00 17.34
N VAL A 248 1.14 -15.55 17.52
CA VAL A 248 -0.13 -14.84 17.44
C VAL A 248 -0.66 -14.62 18.85
N PRO A 249 -0.81 -13.36 19.31
CA PRO A 249 -1.31 -13.06 20.64
C PRO A 249 -2.82 -13.26 20.72
N LEU A 250 -3.33 -13.97 21.75
CA LEU A 250 -4.77 -14.08 21.99
C LEU A 250 -5.38 -12.74 22.46
N PRO A 251 -6.62 -12.40 22.05
CA PRO A 251 -7.28 -11.16 22.45
C PRO A 251 -7.83 -11.23 23.88
N GLY A 252 -7.97 -10.08 24.55
CA GLY A 252 -8.67 -9.96 25.83
C GLY A 252 -7.88 -10.31 27.10
N GLN A 253 -6.59 -10.64 26.99
CA GLN A 253 -5.73 -10.92 28.14
C GLN A 253 -4.92 -9.67 28.53
N GLY A 254 -5.17 -9.13 29.73
CA GLY A 254 -4.47 -7.96 30.25
C GLY A 254 -2.96 -8.20 30.43
N ARG A 255 -2.17 -7.11 30.53
CA ARG A 255 -0.69 -7.11 30.61
C ARG A 255 -0.05 -8.02 31.69
N ASN A 256 -0.84 -8.62 32.59
CA ASN A 256 -0.37 -9.40 33.75
C ASN A 256 -0.78 -10.88 33.74
N SER A 257 -1.46 -11.41 32.72
CA SER A 257 -1.62 -12.87 32.56
C SER A 257 -0.55 -13.38 31.61
N SER A 258 0.09 -14.50 31.94
CA SER A 258 1.01 -15.22 31.07
C SER A 258 0.40 -15.31 29.67
N THR A 259 0.98 -14.58 28.72
CA THR A 259 0.39 -14.35 27.41
C THR A 259 0.33 -15.69 26.70
N HIS A 260 -0.88 -16.26 26.57
CA HIS A 260 -1.06 -17.45 25.76
C HIS A 260 -0.95 -16.99 24.30
N MET A 261 0.22 -17.24 23.72
CA MET A 261 0.52 -16.98 22.31
C MET A 261 0.55 -18.31 21.58
N ILE A 262 0.09 -18.32 20.33
CA ILE A 262 0.09 -19.53 19.49
C ILE A 262 1.15 -19.33 18.41
N PRO A 263 2.13 -20.23 18.23
CA PRO A 263 2.99 -20.22 17.06
C PRO A 263 2.14 -20.18 15.78
N PHE A 264 2.48 -19.31 14.83
CA PHE A 264 1.68 -19.18 13.62
C PHE A 264 1.60 -20.50 12.85
N GLU A 265 2.66 -21.30 12.85
CA GLU A 265 2.69 -22.64 12.27
C GLU A 265 1.67 -23.58 12.91
N GLU A 266 1.43 -23.46 14.22
CA GLU A 266 0.40 -24.23 14.92
C GLU A 266 -0.99 -23.76 14.50
N LEU A 267 -1.21 -22.43 14.41
CA LEU A 267 -2.47 -21.82 13.98
C LEU A 267 -2.94 -22.36 12.61
N LEU A 268 -2.02 -22.65 11.69
CA LEU A 268 -2.32 -23.18 10.35
C LEU A 268 -3.07 -24.52 10.35
N HIS A 269 -3.06 -25.25 11.46
CA HIS A 269 -3.67 -26.58 11.58
C HIS A 269 -5.06 -26.54 12.24
N TYR A 270 -5.48 -25.39 12.76
CA TYR A 270 -6.78 -25.25 13.39
C TYR A 270 -7.91 -25.08 12.37
N ARG A 271 -9.05 -25.67 12.71
CA ARG A 271 -10.32 -25.44 12.01
C ARG A 271 -11.01 -24.22 12.61
N TRP A 272 -11.69 -23.45 11.78
CA TRP A 272 -12.28 -22.19 12.20
C TRP A 272 -13.80 -22.25 12.19
N THR A 273 -14.40 -21.70 13.22
CA THR A 273 -15.82 -21.38 13.31
C THR A 273 -15.93 -19.89 13.61
N ILE A 274 -16.59 -19.16 12.72
CA ILE A 274 -16.69 -17.70 12.77
C ILE A 274 -18.15 -17.33 12.99
N CYS A 275 -18.43 -16.70 14.13
CA CYS A 275 -19.77 -16.29 14.54
C CYS A 275 -19.87 -14.76 14.55
N THR A 276 -20.84 -14.20 13.83
CA THR A 276 -21.14 -12.77 13.91
C THR A 276 -22.26 -12.50 14.92
N LYS A 277 -22.43 -11.24 15.34
CA LYS A 277 -23.48 -10.84 16.32
C LYS A 277 -24.91 -11.26 15.93
N HIS A 278 -25.14 -11.56 14.65
CA HIS A 278 -26.42 -12.04 14.12
C HIS A 278 -26.59 -13.57 14.22
N GLY A 279 -25.67 -14.28 14.88
CA GLY A 279 -25.70 -15.74 15.03
C GLY A 279 -25.43 -16.49 13.73
N SER A 280 -25.00 -15.79 12.67
CA SER A 280 -24.66 -16.41 11.39
C SER A 280 -23.26 -17.03 11.47
N VAL A 281 -23.17 -18.32 11.16
CA VAL A 281 -21.91 -19.03 10.98
C VAL A 281 -21.46 -18.79 9.54
N VAL A 282 -20.41 -17.98 9.34
CA VAL A 282 -19.97 -17.59 7.98
C VAL A 282 -18.96 -18.59 7.40
N ALA A 283 -18.34 -19.42 8.25
CA ALA A 283 -17.56 -20.58 7.84
C ALA A 283 -18.29 -21.88 8.22
N GLY A 284 -18.93 -22.50 7.21
CA GLY A 284 -19.99 -23.50 7.35
C GLY A 284 -19.68 -24.76 8.16
N GLU A 285 -20.76 -25.47 8.53
CA GLU A 285 -20.74 -26.76 9.21
C GLU A 285 -20.14 -27.90 8.35
N TRP A 286 -19.98 -27.68 7.05
CA TRP A 286 -19.43 -28.63 6.08
C TRP A 286 -18.12 -28.13 5.47
N LYS A 287 -17.09 -28.99 5.46
CA LYS A 287 -15.68 -28.72 5.11
C LYS A 287 -15.19 -27.40 5.73
N ARG A 288 -14.62 -27.49 6.93
CA ARG A 288 -13.91 -26.41 7.63
C ARG A 288 -12.41 -26.50 7.29
N PRO A 289 -11.95 -25.93 6.15
CA PRO A 289 -10.54 -25.97 5.82
C PRO A 289 -9.75 -25.20 6.87
N THR A 290 -8.51 -25.61 7.08
CA THR A 290 -7.59 -24.84 7.91
C THR A 290 -7.02 -23.66 7.10
N LEU A 291 -6.50 -22.64 7.79
CA LEU A 291 -5.78 -21.55 7.12
C LEU A 291 -4.59 -22.09 6.31
N GLY A 292 -3.91 -23.13 6.79
CA GLY A 292 -2.84 -23.80 6.06
C GLY A 292 -3.31 -24.40 4.73
N GLU A 293 -4.43 -25.12 4.72
CA GLU A 293 -5.00 -25.71 3.50
C GLU A 293 -5.38 -24.63 2.47
N LEU A 294 -5.97 -23.52 2.93
CA LEU A 294 -6.32 -22.40 2.06
C LEU A 294 -5.08 -21.73 1.46
N ILE A 295 -4.00 -21.55 2.25
CA ILE A 295 -2.73 -20.97 1.78
C ILE A 295 -2.09 -21.85 0.72
N GLU A 296 -1.98 -23.17 0.95
CA GLU A 296 -1.42 -24.08 -0.04
C GLU A 296 -2.26 -24.10 -1.32
N ARG A 297 -3.58 -24.06 -1.19
CA ARG A 297 -4.47 -24.01 -2.35
C ARG A 297 -4.29 -22.70 -3.15
N ALA A 298 -4.19 -21.56 -2.47
CA ALA A 298 -3.92 -20.27 -3.11
C ALA A 298 -2.59 -20.25 -3.87
N ARG A 299 -1.54 -20.92 -3.36
CA ARG A 299 -0.26 -21.05 -4.10
C ARG A 299 -0.40 -21.80 -5.41
N VAL A 300 -1.33 -22.77 -5.49
CA VAL A 300 -1.60 -23.54 -6.71
C VAL A 300 -2.47 -22.74 -7.66
N ILE A 301 -3.62 -22.25 -7.19
CA ILE A 301 -4.64 -21.62 -8.05
C ILE A 301 -4.20 -20.26 -8.59
N LEU A 302 -3.50 -19.48 -7.76
CA LEU A 302 -3.02 -18.15 -8.14
C LEU A 302 -1.66 -18.20 -8.85
N ASN A 303 -1.11 -19.39 -9.13
CA ASN A 303 0.14 -19.49 -9.88
C ASN A 303 -0.04 -18.84 -11.26
N PRO A 304 0.77 -17.84 -11.61
CA PRO A 304 0.51 -17.04 -12.78
C PRO A 304 0.99 -17.69 -14.08
N VAL A 305 1.76 -18.79 -14.03
CA VAL A 305 2.23 -19.54 -15.21
C VAL A 305 1.09 -20.41 -15.77
N ARG A 306 0.08 -19.74 -16.34
CA ARG A 306 -1.10 -20.36 -16.96
C ARG A 306 -1.64 -19.49 -18.07
N GLU A 307 -2.07 -20.11 -19.16
CA GLU A 307 -2.82 -19.40 -20.19
C GLU A 307 -4.12 -18.87 -19.62
N THR A 308 -4.46 -17.64 -19.97
CA THR A 308 -5.69 -17.01 -19.52
C THR A 308 -6.10 -15.89 -20.47
N THR A 309 -7.30 -15.38 -20.27
CA THR A 309 -7.72 -14.14 -20.91
C THR A 309 -7.38 -12.96 -20.03
N THR A 310 -6.83 -11.92 -20.65
CA THR A 310 -6.33 -10.71 -19.98
C THR A 310 -7.01 -9.47 -20.52
N VAL A 311 -7.09 -8.44 -19.69
CA VAL A 311 -7.53 -7.09 -20.03
C VAL A 311 -6.42 -6.11 -19.68
N VAL A 312 -6.49 -4.89 -20.20
CA VAL A 312 -5.74 -3.79 -19.59
C VAL A 312 -6.47 -3.37 -18.32
N GLY A 313 -5.81 -3.51 -17.17
CA GLY A 313 -6.39 -3.24 -15.86
C GLY A 313 -5.45 -2.47 -14.96
N HIS A 314 -5.99 -1.81 -13.94
CA HIS A 314 -5.21 -0.99 -12.99
C HIS A 314 -4.58 -1.83 -11.86
N GLY A 315 -5.22 -2.95 -11.49
CA GLY A 315 -4.79 -3.90 -10.45
C GLY A 315 -4.88 -3.42 -9.00
N ASP A 316 -4.88 -2.10 -8.77
CA ASP A 316 -4.83 -1.49 -7.42
C ASP A 316 -5.66 -0.21 -7.28
N ALA A 317 -6.78 -0.13 -8.00
CA ALA A 317 -7.70 1.01 -7.96
C ALA A 317 -8.62 1.01 -6.72
N HIS A 318 -8.06 0.79 -5.52
CA HIS A 318 -8.81 1.03 -4.30
C HIS A 318 -9.02 2.54 -4.11
N PHE A 319 -10.01 2.95 -3.32
CA PHE A 319 -10.40 4.35 -3.19
C PHE A 319 -9.33 5.31 -2.69
N GLY A 320 -8.19 4.82 -2.19
CA GLY A 320 -7.04 5.67 -1.85
C GLY A 320 -6.24 6.13 -3.08
N ASN A 321 -6.42 5.45 -4.21
CA ASN A 321 -5.76 5.70 -5.50
C ASN A 321 -6.74 6.28 -6.54
N VAL A 322 -7.89 6.79 -6.09
CA VAL A 322 -8.93 7.31 -6.97
C VAL A 322 -9.44 8.64 -6.41
N PHE A 323 -9.36 9.67 -7.23
CA PHE A 323 -9.99 10.96 -6.97
C PHE A 323 -11.38 11.00 -7.59
N LEU A 324 -12.27 11.81 -7.02
CA LEU A 324 -13.58 12.10 -7.59
C LEU A 324 -13.60 13.51 -8.19
N GLU A 325 -13.42 13.58 -9.51
CA GLU A 325 -13.46 14.81 -10.28
C GLU A 325 -14.91 15.28 -10.45
N ASP A 326 -15.17 16.55 -10.12
CA ASP A 326 -16.49 17.18 -10.20
C ASP A 326 -17.63 16.37 -9.54
N LYS A 327 -17.32 15.67 -8.44
CA LYS A 327 -18.23 14.76 -7.71
C LYS A 327 -18.80 13.60 -8.55
N LYS A 328 -18.21 13.31 -9.71
CA LYS A 328 -18.82 12.40 -10.68
C LYS A 328 -17.85 11.41 -11.29
N ASP A 329 -16.75 11.89 -11.84
CA ASP A 329 -15.89 11.07 -12.70
C ASP A 329 -14.67 10.59 -11.91
N TYR A 330 -14.30 9.33 -12.11
CA TYR A 330 -13.11 8.77 -11.47
C TYR A 330 -11.87 9.34 -12.15
N LEU A 331 -10.89 9.75 -11.36
CA LEU A 331 -9.56 10.08 -11.82
C LEU A 331 -8.56 9.17 -11.09
N TYR A 332 -8.03 8.19 -11.82
CA TYR A 332 -7.13 7.16 -11.31
C TYR A 332 -5.73 7.71 -11.04
N PHE A 333 -5.04 7.12 -10.09
CA PHE A 333 -3.69 7.48 -9.69
C PHE A 333 -2.89 6.24 -9.24
N ASP A 334 -1.56 6.35 -9.23
CA ASP A 334 -0.65 5.32 -8.73
C ASP A 334 -0.82 3.93 -9.39
N PRO A 335 -0.59 3.80 -10.72
CA PRO A 335 -0.82 2.55 -11.44
C PRO A 335 0.33 1.55 -11.26
N ALA A 336 0.81 1.35 -10.03
CA ALA A 336 1.97 0.50 -9.74
C ALA A 336 1.79 -0.96 -10.17
N PHE A 337 0.55 -1.46 -10.19
CA PHE A 337 0.22 -2.84 -10.56
C PHE A 337 -0.63 -2.93 -11.82
N ALA A 338 -0.71 -1.85 -12.59
CA ALA A 338 -1.45 -1.87 -13.84
C ALA A 338 -0.71 -2.70 -14.89
N GLY A 339 -1.43 -3.15 -15.91
CA GLY A 339 -0.84 -4.02 -16.92
C GLY A 339 -1.90 -4.86 -17.61
N ARG A 340 -1.43 -5.92 -18.28
CA ARG A 340 -2.30 -6.93 -18.87
C ARG A 340 -2.44 -8.13 -17.96
N HIS A 341 -3.63 -8.36 -17.41
CA HIS A 341 -3.89 -9.47 -16.49
C HIS A 341 -5.36 -9.89 -16.46
N SER A 342 -5.67 -10.95 -15.70
CA SER A 342 -7.03 -11.44 -15.51
C SER A 342 -7.97 -10.34 -14.99
N PRO A 343 -9.11 -10.07 -15.65
CA PRO A 343 -10.09 -9.10 -15.16
C PRO A 343 -10.70 -9.50 -13.81
N LEU A 344 -10.71 -10.81 -13.50
CA LEU A 344 -11.19 -11.31 -12.21
C LEU A 344 -10.22 -10.94 -11.07
N LEU A 345 -8.90 -10.93 -11.33
CA LEU A 345 -7.92 -10.52 -10.33
C LEU A 345 -7.88 -8.99 -10.16
N ASP A 346 -8.11 -8.24 -11.24
CA ASP A 346 -8.07 -6.77 -11.20
C ASP A 346 -9.02 -6.17 -10.16
N ILE A 347 -10.23 -6.71 -10.10
CA ILE A 347 -11.29 -6.19 -9.23
C ILE A 347 -11.12 -6.59 -7.76
N VAL A 348 -10.35 -7.64 -7.44
CA VAL A 348 -10.30 -8.23 -6.10
C VAL A 348 -9.79 -7.25 -5.05
N LYS A 349 -8.64 -6.62 -5.29
CA LYS A 349 -8.05 -5.71 -4.30
C LYS A 349 -8.92 -4.45 -4.09
N PRO A 350 -9.38 -3.74 -5.14
CA PRO A 350 -10.35 -2.66 -4.98
C PRO A 350 -11.62 -3.10 -4.25
N PHE A 351 -12.17 -4.28 -4.56
CA PHE A 351 -13.36 -4.79 -3.90
C PHE A 351 -13.12 -4.98 -2.40
N PHE A 352 -12.06 -5.69 -2.03
CA PHE A 352 -11.75 -5.93 -0.62
C PHE A 352 -11.49 -4.62 0.14
N HIS A 353 -10.63 -3.76 -0.43
CA HIS A 353 -10.18 -2.54 0.23
C HIS A 353 -11.29 -1.48 0.34
N ASN A 354 -12.22 -1.43 -0.63
CA ASN A 354 -13.30 -0.46 -0.63
C ASN A 354 -14.47 -0.90 0.24
N VAL A 355 -14.58 -2.19 0.57
CA VAL A 355 -15.70 -2.72 1.36
C VAL A 355 -15.28 -3.11 2.77
N PHE A 356 -14.27 -3.98 2.92
CA PHE A 356 -14.01 -4.70 4.18
C PHE A 356 -12.85 -4.13 5.00
N ALA A 357 -11.96 -3.35 4.37
CA ALA A 357 -10.66 -3.00 4.95
C ALA A 357 -10.64 -1.78 5.89
N THR A 358 -11.78 -1.24 6.34
CA THR A 358 -11.81 -0.06 7.24
C THR A 358 -10.92 -0.23 8.46
N TRP A 359 -10.87 -1.44 9.04
CA TRP A 359 -10.03 -1.78 10.18
C TRP A 359 -8.52 -1.72 9.90
N MET A 360 -8.08 -1.87 8.64
CA MET A 360 -6.67 -1.74 8.25
C MET A 360 -6.18 -0.30 8.30
N TYR A 361 -7.08 0.64 7.99
CA TYR A 361 -6.76 2.06 7.85
C TYR A 361 -6.99 2.83 9.15
N PHE A 362 -8.02 2.44 9.93
CA PHE A 362 -8.37 3.07 11.20
C PHE A 362 -8.32 2.09 12.37
N PRO A 363 -7.18 1.39 12.60
CA PRO A 363 -7.15 0.25 13.51
C PRO A 363 -7.48 0.61 14.96
N ARG A 364 -7.02 1.76 15.45
CA ARG A 364 -7.28 2.16 16.83
C ARG A 364 -8.75 2.47 17.08
N GLU A 365 -9.41 3.06 16.11
CA GLU A 365 -10.82 3.46 16.22
C GLU A 365 -11.75 2.26 16.07
N VAL A 366 -11.49 1.37 15.11
CA VAL A 366 -12.26 0.12 14.99
C VAL A 366 -12.09 -0.72 16.25
N ALA A 367 -10.87 -0.82 16.79
CA ALA A 367 -10.62 -1.59 18.01
C ALA A 367 -11.35 -1.05 19.25
N GLN A 368 -11.71 0.24 19.30
CA GLN A 368 -12.47 0.80 20.44
C GLN A 368 -13.90 0.26 20.53
N ASN A 369 -14.51 -0.05 19.39
CA ASN A 369 -15.90 -0.52 19.31
C ASN A 369 -16.00 -2.04 19.00
N LEU A 370 -14.88 -2.66 18.63
CA LEU A 370 -14.80 -4.08 18.33
C LEU A 370 -14.88 -4.91 19.61
N GLN A 371 -15.92 -5.73 19.69
CA GLN A 371 -16.01 -6.84 20.61
C GLN A 371 -15.60 -8.08 19.84
N LEU A 372 -14.49 -8.70 20.24
CA LEU A 372 -13.97 -9.92 19.64
C LEU A 372 -13.52 -10.88 20.73
N SER A 373 -14.03 -12.11 20.67
CA SER A 373 -13.63 -13.22 21.54
C SER A 373 -13.03 -14.34 20.69
N VAL A 374 -12.06 -15.05 21.26
CA VAL A 374 -11.45 -16.24 20.65
C VAL A 374 -11.45 -17.33 21.71
N SER A 375 -12.01 -18.48 21.36
CA SER A 375 -11.94 -19.68 22.20
C SER A 375 -11.38 -20.85 21.42
N MET A 376 -10.52 -21.63 22.06
CA MET A 376 -9.90 -22.81 21.47
C MET A 376 -10.48 -24.06 22.13
N ARG A 377 -10.91 -25.03 21.32
CA ARG A 377 -11.46 -26.31 21.79
C ARG A 377 -10.82 -27.44 20.98
N GLY A 378 -9.82 -28.09 21.55
CA GLY A 378 -9.08 -29.13 20.83
C GLY A 378 -8.39 -28.57 19.59
N SER A 379 -8.80 -29.02 18.40
CA SER A 379 -8.30 -28.54 17.09
C SER A 379 -9.17 -27.46 16.45
N ASP A 380 -10.14 -26.92 17.17
CA ASP A 380 -11.07 -25.89 16.68
C ASP A 380 -10.82 -24.54 17.35
N ILE A 381 -10.85 -23.48 16.54
CA ILE A 381 -10.89 -22.08 16.95
C ILE A 381 -12.28 -21.56 16.67
N ILE A 382 -12.90 -20.98 17.68
CA ILE A 382 -14.17 -20.28 17.58
C ILE A 382 -13.90 -18.81 17.80
N VAL A 383 -14.20 -17.99 16.79
CA VAL A 383 -14.10 -16.53 16.86
C VAL A 383 -15.50 -15.94 16.84
N GLU A 384 -15.80 -15.08 17.79
CA GLU A 384 -17.04 -14.31 17.81
C GLU A 384 -16.72 -12.82 17.71
N HIS A 385 -17.37 -12.09 16.80
CA HIS A 385 -17.18 -10.65 16.69
C HIS A 385 -18.42 -9.86 16.28
N ASN A 386 -18.39 -8.56 16.57
CA ASN A 386 -19.43 -7.60 16.18
C ASN A 386 -19.05 -6.69 15.00
N PHE A 387 -17.93 -6.94 14.33
CA PHE A 387 -17.52 -6.15 13.16
C PHE A 387 -18.57 -6.20 12.05
N GLU A 388 -18.95 -5.02 11.54
CA GLU A 388 -19.97 -4.85 10.50
C GLU A 388 -19.58 -3.77 9.50
N LEU A 389 -20.15 -3.92 8.30
CA LEU A 389 -20.06 -2.89 7.27
C LEU A 389 -20.96 -1.71 7.63
N THR A 390 -20.46 -0.50 7.42
CA THR A 390 -21.28 0.71 7.48
C THR A 390 -22.24 0.74 6.29
N ALA A 391 -23.29 1.57 6.36
CA ALA A 391 -24.29 1.66 5.30
C ALA A 391 -23.68 1.98 3.91
N ILE A 392 -22.69 2.88 3.86
CA ILE A 392 -22.02 3.21 2.60
C ILE A 392 -21.17 2.04 2.08
N ARG A 393 -20.47 1.30 2.97
CA ARG A 393 -19.68 0.12 2.56
C ARG A 393 -20.58 -1.00 2.06
N GLN A 394 -21.76 -1.18 2.66
CA GLN A 394 -22.78 -2.09 2.17
C GLN A 394 -23.30 -1.69 0.78
N ALA A 395 -23.60 -0.40 0.57
CA ALA A 395 -24.01 0.08 -0.75
C ALA A 395 -22.92 -0.06 -1.83
N ILE A 396 -21.65 0.17 -1.46
CA ILE A 396 -20.49 -0.09 -2.33
C ILE A 396 -20.37 -1.58 -2.64
N PHE A 397 -20.54 -2.46 -1.65
CA PHE A 397 -20.53 -3.91 -1.82
C PHE A 397 -21.58 -4.34 -2.85
N GLU A 398 -22.83 -3.91 -2.66
CA GLU A 398 -23.94 -4.22 -3.56
C GLU A 398 -23.68 -3.70 -4.98
N THR A 399 -23.20 -2.46 -5.09
CA THR A 399 -22.85 -1.87 -6.38
C THR A 399 -21.77 -2.69 -7.09
N LYS A 400 -20.64 -2.99 -6.43
CA LYS A 400 -19.57 -3.79 -7.06
C LYS A 400 -20.02 -5.22 -7.36
N LEU A 401 -20.90 -5.79 -6.55
CA LEU A 401 -21.44 -7.13 -6.78
C LEU A 401 -22.31 -7.17 -8.04
N TYR A 402 -23.32 -6.28 -8.10
CA TYR A 402 -24.37 -6.34 -9.13
C TYR A 402 -24.06 -5.54 -10.39
N ASP A 403 -23.33 -4.43 -10.28
CA ASP A 403 -23.01 -3.56 -11.42
C ASP A 403 -21.63 -3.85 -12.04
N LEU A 404 -20.75 -4.60 -11.36
CA LEU A 404 -19.43 -4.98 -11.87
C LEU A 404 -19.20 -6.49 -11.94
N TYR A 405 -19.20 -7.19 -10.80
CA TYR A 405 -18.78 -8.58 -10.74
C TYR A 405 -19.70 -9.54 -11.49
N VAL A 406 -21.01 -9.45 -11.25
CA VAL A 406 -22.00 -10.28 -11.94
C VAL A 406 -21.98 -10.03 -13.47
N PRO A 407 -22.03 -8.77 -13.95
CA PRO A 407 -21.88 -8.47 -15.38
C PRO A 407 -20.57 -8.98 -15.97
N LEU A 408 -19.43 -8.79 -15.31
CA LEU A 408 -18.13 -9.28 -15.77
C LEU A 408 -18.15 -10.80 -15.99
N ARG A 409 -18.66 -11.56 -15.01
CA ARG A 409 -18.78 -13.01 -15.15
C ARG A 409 -19.66 -13.40 -16.33
N ASN A 410 -20.75 -12.67 -16.57
CA ASN A 410 -21.64 -12.92 -17.69
C ASN A 410 -20.95 -12.65 -19.03
N ILE A 411 -20.18 -11.57 -19.15
CA ILE A 411 -19.37 -11.25 -20.34
C ILE A 411 -18.37 -12.38 -20.62
N LEU A 412 -17.57 -12.76 -19.62
CA LEU A 412 -16.56 -13.82 -19.77
C LEU A 412 -17.19 -15.17 -20.12
N ARG A 413 -18.35 -15.50 -19.54
CA ARG A 413 -19.11 -16.73 -19.85
C ARG A 413 -19.66 -16.70 -21.26
N ALA A 414 -20.28 -15.60 -21.68
CA ALA A 414 -20.87 -15.44 -23.01
C ALA A 414 -19.80 -15.56 -24.11
N GLN A 415 -18.57 -15.12 -23.84
CA GLN A 415 -17.44 -15.26 -24.76
C GLN A 415 -16.69 -16.59 -24.64
N GLY A 416 -17.11 -17.50 -23.74
CA GLY A 416 -16.48 -18.81 -23.56
C GLY A 416 -15.06 -18.75 -22.99
N VAL A 417 -14.72 -17.68 -22.25
CA VAL A 417 -13.37 -17.42 -21.70
C VAL A 417 -13.33 -17.38 -20.17
N LEU A 418 -14.45 -17.62 -19.48
CA LEU A 418 -14.49 -17.74 -18.03
C LEU A 418 -13.72 -19.01 -17.60
N PRO A 419 -12.63 -18.90 -16.81
CA PRO A 419 -11.87 -20.07 -16.35
C PRO A 419 -12.74 -21.02 -15.53
N ALA A 420 -12.52 -22.33 -15.58
CA ALA A 420 -13.33 -23.28 -14.80
C ALA A 420 -13.20 -23.10 -13.28
N ASP A 421 -12.05 -22.61 -12.83
CA ASP A 421 -11.69 -22.34 -11.43
C ASP A 421 -11.85 -20.86 -11.04
N TRP A 422 -12.67 -20.10 -11.78
CA TRP A 422 -12.83 -18.64 -11.59
C TRP A 422 -13.22 -18.25 -10.16
N GLU A 423 -14.10 -19.01 -9.53
CA GLU A 423 -14.63 -18.74 -8.19
C GLU A 423 -13.54 -18.90 -7.14
N GLU A 424 -12.79 -19.99 -7.27
CA GLU A 424 -11.69 -20.31 -6.40
C GLU A 424 -10.58 -19.25 -6.50
N MET A 425 -10.27 -18.83 -7.73
CA MET A 425 -9.31 -17.75 -8.00
C MET A 425 -9.71 -16.45 -7.29
N VAL A 426 -10.96 -16.02 -7.43
CA VAL A 426 -11.43 -14.75 -6.82
C VAL A 426 -11.38 -14.83 -5.30
N TRP A 427 -11.92 -15.89 -4.69
CA TRP A 427 -12.02 -16.00 -3.24
C TRP A 427 -10.66 -16.23 -2.56
N LEU A 428 -9.75 -17.00 -3.17
CA LEU A 428 -8.39 -17.15 -2.66
C LEU A 428 -7.56 -15.85 -2.83
N ALA A 429 -7.80 -15.08 -3.89
CA ALA A 429 -7.23 -13.75 -4.03
C ALA A 429 -7.81 -12.76 -2.99
N MET A 430 -9.12 -12.84 -2.69
CA MET A 430 -9.76 -12.06 -1.62
C MET A 430 -9.18 -12.40 -0.23
N MET A 431 -8.88 -13.69 0.04
CA MET A 431 -8.16 -14.11 1.26
C MET A 431 -6.77 -13.47 1.35
N CYS A 432 -6.07 -13.32 0.23
CA CYS A 432 -4.73 -12.73 0.19
C CYS A 432 -4.74 -11.24 0.60
N CYS A 433 -5.83 -10.50 0.39
CA CYS A 433 -5.91 -9.08 0.74
C CYS A 433 -5.65 -8.80 2.23
N PRO A 434 -6.38 -9.41 3.20
CA PRO A 434 -6.10 -9.26 4.63
C PRO A 434 -4.79 -9.89 5.07
N LEU A 435 -4.36 -10.97 4.41
CA LEU A 435 -3.18 -11.74 4.81
C LEU A 435 -1.86 -11.12 4.33
N LEU A 436 -1.82 -10.42 3.18
CA LEU A 436 -0.56 -10.03 2.52
C LEU A 436 -0.37 -8.52 2.37
N THR A 437 -1.40 -7.72 2.61
CA THR A 437 -1.30 -6.25 2.43
C THR A 437 -0.56 -5.60 3.59
N ILE A 438 -0.86 -6.00 4.83
CA ILE A 438 -0.23 -5.48 6.05
C ILE A 438 0.22 -6.65 6.93
N ASN A 439 1.26 -6.42 7.74
CA ASN A 439 1.66 -7.40 8.74
C ASN A 439 0.63 -7.43 9.87
N LEU A 440 -0.19 -8.49 9.94
CA LEU A 440 -1.19 -8.65 11.01
C LEU A 440 -0.57 -8.77 12.40
N LEU A 441 0.70 -9.18 12.48
CA LEU A 441 1.44 -9.38 13.73
C LEU A 441 2.28 -8.16 14.14
N ASP A 442 2.15 -7.02 13.46
CA ASP A 442 2.79 -5.77 13.88
C ASP A 442 2.01 -5.11 15.01
N GLU A 443 2.35 -5.46 16.25
CA GLU A 443 1.70 -4.95 17.47
C GLU A 443 1.83 -3.44 17.66
N LYS A 444 2.80 -2.78 17.01
CA LYS A 444 2.92 -1.31 17.06
C LYS A 444 1.82 -0.64 16.24
N ARG A 445 1.36 -1.32 15.19
CA ARG A 445 0.36 -0.83 14.25
C ARG A 445 -1.04 -1.36 14.55
N LEU A 446 -1.16 -2.63 14.91
CA LEU A 446 -2.43 -3.35 15.06
C LEU A 446 -2.59 -3.90 16.49
N PRO A 447 -3.68 -3.57 17.20
CA PRO A 447 -4.09 -4.29 18.39
C PRO A 447 -4.35 -5.78 18.10
N SER A 448 -4.14 -6.65 19.09
CA SER A 448 -4.32 -8.12 18.93
C SER A 448 -5.72 -8.49 18.44
N ALA A 449 -6.78 -7.80 18.88
CA ALA A 449 -8.13 -8.01 18.38
C ALA A 449 -8.24 -7.80 16.85
N LEU A 450 -7.51 -6.85 16.28
CA LEU A 450 -7.50 -6.63 14.83
C LEU A 450 -6.61 -7.59 14.06
N CYS A 451 -5.55 -8.12 14.68
CA CYS A 451 -4.87 -9.29 14.12
C CYS A 451 -5.87 -10.44 13.90
N TRP A 452 -6.66 -10.76 14.93
CA TRP A 452 -7.67 -11.83 14.84
C TRP A 452 -8.80 -11.52 13.88
N LEU A 453 -9.28 -10.27 13.81
CA LEU A 453 -10.25 -9.88 12.80
C LEU A 453 -9.71 -10.07 11.37
N GLY A 454 -8.45 -9.69 11.13
CA GLY A 454 -7.81 -9.88 9.82
C GLY A 454 -7.63 -11.36 9.44
N LEU A 455 -7.19 -12.20 10.37
CA LEU A 455 -7.08 -13.66 10.17
C LEU A 455 -8.46 -14.28 9.92
N THR A 456 -9.47 -13.86 10.68
CA THR A 456 -10.86 -14.29 10.55
C THR A 456 -11.40 -13.96 9.16
N GLN A 457 -11.22 -12.73 8.67
CA GLN A 457 -11.62 -12.35 7.33
C GLN A 457 -10.85 -13.11 6.23
N ALA A 458 -9.56 -13.40 6.43
CA ALA A 458 -8.81 -14.22 5.50
C ALA A 458 -9.44 -15.62 5.36
N VAL A 459 -9.72 -16.28 6.50
CA VAL A 459 -10.38 -17.58 6.52
C VAL A 459 -11.79 -17.53 5.94
N GLU A 460 -12.58 -16.51 6.29
CA GLU A 460 -13.95 -16.33 5.76
C GLU A 460 -13.95 -16.25 4.23
N MET A 461 -13.10 -15.39 3.66
CA MET A 461 -13.00 -15.19 2.21
C MET A 461 -12.48 -16.47 1.53
N GLY A 462 -11.44 -17.09 2.08
CA GLY A 462 -10.89 -18.33 1.53
C GLY A 462 -11.87 -19.49 1.61
N ASN A 463 -12.67 -19.59 2.66
CA ASN A 463 -13.62 -20.68 2.83
C ASN A 463 -14.77 -20.67 1.82
N ARG A 464 -15.15 -19.49 1.30
CA ARG A 464 -16.17 -19.38 0.23
C ARG A 464 -15.72 -20.09 -1.05
N SER A 465 -14.41 -20.12 -1.32
CA SER A 465 -13.83 -20.85 -2.47
C SER A 465 -14.12 -22.36 -2.48
N MET A 466 -14.44 -22.94 -1.32
CA MET A 466 -14.65 -24.38 -1.13
C MET A 466 -16.12 -24.78 -0.97
N ASN A 467 -17.00 -23.80 -0.76
CA ASN A 467 -18.38 -24.02 -0.31
C ASN A 467 -19.44 -23.34 -1.19
N GLU A 468 -19.08 -22.34 -1.98
CA GLU A 468 -19.89 -21.84 -3.09
C GLU A 468 -19.46 -22.61 -4.34
N GLY A 469 -20.37 -23.41 -4.91
CA GLY A 469 -20.17 -24.22 -6.11
C GLY A 469 -21.41 -24.22 -6.99
#